data_AF-A0A7G9YRT5-F1
#
_entry.id   AF-A0A7G9YRT5-F1
#
_cell.length_a   1.000
_cell.length_b   1.000
_cell.length_c   1.000
_cell.angle_alpha   90.00
_cell.angle_beta   90.00
_cell.angle_gamma   90.00
#
_symmetry.space_group_name_H-M   'P 1'
#
loop_
_entity.id
_entity.type
_entity.pdbx_description
1 polymer ?
#
loop_
_entity_poly.entity_id
_entity_poly.type
_entity_poly.pdbx_seq_one_letter_code
_entity_poly.pdbx_strand_id
1 'polypeptide(L)'
;MIDRSVLSKAYLKGGKIAQHQLDSFNYFLEHGMQKIIDEQPYVETSISGEDEKGRYKMGVRLGNISVGKPKTSEADGSYESIFPAQARLRNLHYSAPIYLGMQLVKKYESRETEAEAGTAAETEIEAECEEEKIEIGTLPIMLKSKRCNLYGLSERELIDNGEDPLDPGGYFILNGSEHVIITLEDLAPNRIFVNFEEKYGIKNAVSKVFSLKQGFRVPTRVEISKKGMLEVSFPAVGRKIEFVMLMRALGLESDEEILRAVSDDPQIRKYIRDDNLEESEIHTKEEAIDKLGRKVASNAGKGVPGKAH
;
A
#
# COMPACT_ATOMS: atom_id res chain seq x y z
N MET A 1 34.45 14.84 31.87
CA MET A 1 34.18 14.40 30.48
C MET A 1 33.37 13.11 30.59
N ILE A 2 32.14 13.05 30.08
CA ILE A 2 31.31 11.83 30.19
C ILE A 2 31.99 10.72 29.39
N ASP A 3 32.23 9.58 30.02
CA ASP A 3 32.76 8.40 29.34
C ASP A 3 31.71 7.86 28.36
N ARG A 4 31.92 8.18 27.08
CA ARG A 4 31.03 7.77 25.98
C ARG A 4 31.00 6.25 25.79
N SER A 5 31.99 5.52 26.31
CA SER A 5 32.04 4.06 26.22
C SER A 5 30.97 3.40 27.09
N VAL A 6 30.64 3.99 28.24
CA VAL A 6 29.58 3.52 29.13
C VAL A 6 28.22 3.69 28.44
N LEU A 7 28.00 4.82 27.78
CA LEU A 7 26.77 5.09 27.02
C LEU A 7 26.63 4.17 25.81
N SER A 8 27.71 3.98 25.04
CA SER A 8 27.70 3.09 23.88
C SER A 8 27.45 1.63 24.30
N LYS A 9 28.11 1.15 25.35
CA LYS A 9 27.86 -0.18 25.91
C LYS A 9 26.43 -0.29 26.42
N ALA A 10 25.90 0.68 27.17
CA ALA A 10 24.51 0.64 27.62
C ALA A 10 23.51 0.60 26.43
N TYR A 11 23.79 1.34 25.35
CA TYR A 11 22.96 1.34 24.15
C TYR A 11 22.99 0.00 23.40
N LEU A 12 24.18 -0.60 23.25
CA LEU A 12 24.39 -1.86 22.50
C LEU A 12 24.17 -3.14 23.32
N LYS A 13 24.19 -3.07 24.66
CA LYS A 13 24.09 -4.24 25.56
C LYS A 13 22.68 -4.83 25.64
N GLY A 14 21.65 -4.10 25.21
CA GLY A 14 20.35 -4.71 24.89
C GLY A 14 20.42 -5.26 23.49
N GLY A 15 20.29 -6.58 23.31
CA GLY A 15 20.48 -7.37 22.07
C GLY A 15 19.69 -6.88 20.85
N LYS A 16 20.06 -5.71 20.33
CA LYS A 16 19.27 -4.93 19.37
C LYS A 16 19.72 -5.10 17.93
N ILE A 17 20.52 -6.11 17.62
CA ILE A 17 21.05 -6.32 16.26
C ILE A 17 19.89 -6.53 15.28
N ALA A 18 18.91 -7.36 15.65
CA ALA A 18 17.72 -7.65 14.85
C ALA A 18 16.46 -6.86 15.28
N GLN A 19 16.59 -5.92 16.23
CA GLN A 19 15.42 -5.24 16.83
C GLN A 19 14.57 -4.50 15.80
N HIS A 20 15.20 -3.86 14.82
CA HIS A 20 14.50 -3.15 13.76
C HIS A 20 13.56 -4.06 12.94
N GLN A 21 13.97 -5.30 12.67
CA GLN A 21 13.13 -6.30 11.99
C GLN A 21 11.97 -6.73 12.88
N LEU A 22 12.27 -7.02 14.16
CA LEU A 22 11.27 -7.45 15.13
C LEU A 22 10.22 -6.36 15.37
N ASP A 23 10.63 -5.12 15.55
CA ASP A 23 9.75 -3.98 15.78
C ASP A 23 8.86 -3.73 14.56
N SER A 24 9.43 -3.77 13.35
CA SER A 24 8.68 -3.65 12.11
C SER A 24 7.64 -4.76 11.96
N PHE A 25 8.02 -6.01 12.23
CA PHE A 25 7.11 -7.15 12.15
C PHE A 25 6.01 -7.09 13.22
N ASN A 26 6.34 -6.73 14.45
CA ASN A 26 5.36 -6.54 15.52
C ASN A 26 4.38 -5.41 15.18
N TYR A 27 4.88 -4.28 14.65
CA TYR A 27 4.03 -3.19 14.18
C TYR A 27 3.09 -3.63 13.05
N PHE A 28 3.59 -4.44 12.11
CA PHE A 28 2.77 -5.02 11.05
C PHE A 28 1.64 -5.89 11.61
N LEU A 29 1.94 -6.78 12.55
CA LEU A 29 0.92 -7.66 13.18
C LEU A 29 -0.12 -6.89 14.00
N GLU A 30 0.28 -5.84 14.71
CA GLU A 30 -0.60 -5.11 15.63
C GLU A 30 -1.43 -4.02 14.93
N HIS A 31 -0.88 -3.36 13.91
CA HIS A 31 -1.51 -2.21 13.26
C HIS A 31 -1.57 -2.34 11.74
N GLY A 32 -0.52 -2.89 11.11
CA GLY A 32 -0.42 -2.98 9.66
C GLY A 32 -1.51 -3.84 9.03
N MET A 33 -1.77 -5.03 9.59
CA MET A 33 -2.79 -5.94 9.07
C MET A 33 -4.20 -5.37 9.18
N GLN A 34 -4.53 -4.74 10.32
CA GLN A 34 -5.86 -4.14 10.50
C GLN A 34 -6.10 -2.98 9.52
N LYS A 35 -5.09 -2.12 9.30
CA LYS A 35 -5.17 -1.05 8.30
C LYS A 35 -5.51 -1.56 6.90
N ILE A 36 -4.96 -2.71 6.50
CA ILE A 36 -5.24 -3.32 5.18
C ILE A 36 -6.71 -3.76 5.09
N ILE A 37 -7.25 -4.33 6.17
CA ILE A 37 -8.67 -4.72 6.22
C ILE A 37 -9.59 -3.49 6.24
N ASP A 38 -9.21 -2.45 6.99
CA ASP A 38 -9.96 -1.20 7.06
C ASP A 38 -9.97 -0.43 5.73
N GLU A 39 -8.98 -0.66 4.86
CA GLU A 39 -8.95 -0.11 3.49
C GLU A 39 -10.03 -0.73 2.58
N GLN A 40 -10.39 -1.99 2.79
CA GLN A 40 -11.45 -2.69 2.06
C GLN A 40 -12.42 -3.39 3.02
N PRO A 41 -13.26 -2.63 3.74
CA PRO A 41 -14.12 -3.18 4.80
C PRO A 41 -15.28 -4.02 4.26
N TYR A 42 -15.54 -3.96 2.95
CA TYR A 42 -16.67 -4.62 2.32
C TYR A 42 -16.28 -5.24 0.99
N VAL A 43 -16.65 -6.51 0.81
CA VAL A 43 -16.44 -7.27 -0.42
C VAL A 43 -17.81 -7.61 -1.00
N GLU A 44 -18.10 -7.08 -2.19
CA GLU A 44 -19.31 -7.43 -2.92
C GLU A 44 -19.17 -8.83 -3.53
N THR A 45 -20.17 -9.68 -3.34
CA THR A 45 -20.23 -10.98 -4.01
C THR A 45 -21.12 -10.90 -5.25
N SER A 46 -20.96 -11.84 -6.17
CA SER A 46 -21.83 -11.97 -7.35
C SER A 46 -23.19 -12.62 -7.04
N ILE A 47 -23.47 -12.92 -5.76
CA ILE A 47 -24.70 -13.60 -5.36
C ILE A 47 -25.78 -12.54 -5.15
N SER A 48 -26.79 -12.58 -5.99
CA SER A 48 -28.01 -11.77 -5.84
C SER A 48 -29.21 -12.67 -5.54
N GLY A 49 -30.09 -12.19 -4.69
CA GLY A 49 -31.36 -12.84 -4.35
C GLY A 49 -32.50 -11.84 -4.34
N GLU A 50 -33.71 -12.33 -4.11
CA GLU A 50 -34.92 -11.53 -4.01
C GLU A 50 -35.73 -12.03 -2.81
N ASP A 51 -35.87 -11.17 -1.80
CA ASP A 51 -36.67 -11.42 -0.59
C ASP A 51 -37.91 -10.51 -0.59
N GLU A 52 -38.75 -10.58 0.45
CA GLU A 52 -39.95 -9.74 0.63
C GLU A 52 -39.66 -8.22 0.57
N LYS A 53 -38.42 -7.81 0.87
CA LYS A 53 -37.94 -6.41 0.82
C LYS A 53 -37.41 -5.97 -0.55
N GLY A 54 -37.29 -6.89 -1.52
CA GLY A 54 -36.79 -6.62 -2.87
C GLY A 54 -35.49 -7.36 -3.21
N ARG A 55 -34.86 -6.96 -4.31
CA ARG A 55 -33.61 -7.55 -4.78
C ARG A 55 -32.45 -7.10 -3.90
N TYR A 56 -31.63 -8.04 -3.47
CA TYR A 56 -30.43 -7.78 -2.70
C TYR A 56 -29.20 -8.40 -3.36
N LYS A 57 -28.06 -7.79 -3.10
CA LYS A 57 -26.73 -8.35 -3.35
C LYS A 57 -26.12 -8.73 -2.02
N MET A 58 -25.59 -9.94 -1.93
CA MET A 58 -24.85 -10.36 -0.75
C MET A 58 -23.44 -9.78 -0.80
N GLY A 59 -22.95 -9.37 0.35
CA GLY A 59 -21.56 -9.03 0.53
C GLY A 59 -21.06 -9.49 1.88
N VAL A 60 -19.74 -9.46 2.01
CA VAL A 60 -19.07 -9.81 3.25
C VAL A 60 -18.43 -8.55 3.80
N ARG A 61 -18.85 -8.18 5.01
CA ARG A 61 -18.20 -7.15 5.80
C ARG A 61 -17.05 -7.78 6.56
N LEU A 62 -15.87 -7.20 6.41
CA LEU A 62 -14.66 -7.63 7.11
C LEU A 62 -14.56 -6.84 8.42
N GLY A 63 -14.33 -7.56 9.52
CA GLY A 63 -14.17 -7.04 10.86
C GLY A 63 -12.71 -7.03 11.29
N ASN A 64 -12.45 -7.49 12.53
CA ASN A 64 -11.11 -7.45 13.10
C ASN A 64 -10.25 -8.65 12.68
N ILE A 65 -8.99 -8.39 12.35
CA ILE A 65 -8.00 -9.42 12.06
C ILE A 65 -7.15 -9.74 13.29
N SER A 66 -6.89 -11.03 13.53
CA SER A 66 -6.04 -11.48 14.61
C SER A 66 -5.17 -12.65 14.19
N VAL A 67 -3.92 -12.64 14.63
CA VAL A 67 -2.96 -13.72 14.37
C VAL A 67 -2.80 -14.55 15.63
N GLY A 68 -2.96 -15.87 15.48
CA GLY A 68 -2.77 -16.84 16.55
C GLY A 68 -1.30 -17.03 16.93
N LYS A 69 -1.03 -18.14 17.60
CA LYS A 69 0.34 -18.62 17.87
C LYS A 69 0.70 -19.77 16.91
N PRO A 70 1.99 -19.99 16.64
CA PRO A 70 2.44 -21.08 15.78
C PRO A 70 1.93 -22.44 16.25
N LYS A 71 1.21 -23.12 15.34
CA LYS A 71 0.63 -24.46 15.55
C LYS A 71 0.77 -25.25 14.25
N THR A 72 0.94 -26.56 14.36
CA THR A 72 0.95 -27.48 13.22
C THR A 72 -0.21 -28.46 13.33
N SER A 73 -0.76 -28.89 12.19
CA SER A 73 -1.69 -30.01 12.14
C SER A 73 -0.90 -31.30 12.05
N GLU A 74 -1.17 -32.24 12.95
CA GLU A 74 -0.60 -33.59 12.95
C GLU A 74 -1.41 -34.50 12.00
N ALA A 75 -0.88 -35.68 11.67
CA ALA A 75 -1.52 -36.61 10.71
C ALA A 75 -2.89 -37.13 11.20
N ASP A 76 -3.16 -37.02 12.49
CA ASP A 76 -4.43 -37.36 13.14
C ASP A 76 -5.46 -36.21 13.09
N GLY A 77 -5.07 -35.04 12.55
CA GLY A 77 -5.90 -33.84 12.48
C GLY A 77 -5.93 -33.01 13.77
N SER A 78 -5.10 -33.35 14.77
CA SER A 78 -4.94 -32.55 15.97
C SER A 78 -4.03 -31.35 15.72
N TYR A 79 -4.27 -30.25 16.44
CA TYR A 79 -3.42 -29.06 16.38
C TYR A 79 -2.51 -29.01 17.60
N GLU A 80 -1.20 -29.03 17.37
CA GLU A 80 -0.20 -28.87 18.43
C GLU A 80 0.59 -27.58 18.28
N SER A 81 0.94 -26.96 19.41
CA SER A 81 1.88 -25.84 19.43
C SER A 81 3.27 -26.33 19.06
N ILE A 82 3.91 -25.67 18.10
CA ILE A 82 5.24 -26.04 17.63
C ILE A 82 6.30 -25.05 18.14
N PHE A 83 7.47 -25.55 18.52
CA PHE A 83 8.65 -24.73 18.83
C PHE A 83 9.58 -24.63 17.61
N PRO A 84 10.38 -23.55 17.47
CA PRO A 84 11.23 -23.37 16.29
C PRO A 84 12.20 -24.52 16.05
N ALA A 85 12.86 -25.06 17.08
CA ALA A 85 13.70 -26.26 16.99
C ALA A 85 12.98 -27.47 16.37
N GLN A 86 11.71 -27.70 16.72
CA GLN A 86 10.90 -28.77 16.13
C GLN A 86 10.59 -28.49 14.65
N ALA A 87 10.31 -27.23 14.31
CA ALA A 87 10.05 -26.84 12.92
C ALA A 87 11.29 -27.04 12.03
N ARG A 88 12.50 -26.75 12.55
CA ARG A 88 13.78 -27.02 11.87
C ARG A 88 13.97 -28.52 11.62
N LEU A 89 13.84 -29.35 12.67
CA LEU A 89 14.11 -30.79 12.59
C LEU A 89 13.11 -31.56 11.73
N ARG A 90 11.83 -31.14 11.72
CA ARG A 90 10.75 -31.80 10.97
C ARG A 90 10.56 -31.23 9.56
N ASN A 91 11.39 -30.29 9.11
CA ASN A 91 11.21 -29.57 7.84
C ASN A 91 9.82 -28.92 7.69
N LEU A 92 9.31 -28.32 8.77
CA LEU A 92 7.99 -27.67 8.81
C LEU A 92 8.10 -26.16 8.64
N HIS A 93 6.97 -25.53 8.32
CA HIS A 93 6.81 -24.08 8.38
C HIS A 93 6.46 -23.64 9.79
N TYR A 94 7.19 -22.66 10.31
CA TYR A 94 6.86 -22.04 11.59
C TYR A 94 5.82 -20.92 11.39
N SER A 95 4.56 -21.33 11.24
CA SER A 95 3.44 -20.44 10.88
C SER A 95 2.31 -20.50 11.91
N ALA A 96 1.57 -19.38 12.03
CA ALA A 96 0.39 -19.25 12.88
C ALA A 96 -0.88 -19.03 12.04
N PRO A 97 -2.05 -19.50 12.48
CA PRO A 97 -3.32 -19.24 11.81
C PRO A 97 -3.70 -17.76 11.90
N ILE A 98 -4.30 -17.25 10.84
CA ILE A 98 -4.89 -15.91 10.77
C ILE A 98 -6.40 -16.05 10.88
N TYR A 99 -6.99 -15.38 11.85
CA TYR A 99 -8.43 -15.31 12.07
C TYR A 99 -8.95 -13.95 11.66
N LEU A 100 -10.00 -13.92 10.84
CA LEU A 100 -10.69 -12.71 10.42
C LEU A 100 -12.14 -12.76 10.86
N GLY A 101 -12.61 -11.72 11.53
CA GLY A 101 -14.03 -11.51 11.76
C GLY A 101 -14.73 -11.23 10.43
N MET A 102 -15.74 -12.04 10.08
CA MET A 102 -16.51 -11.85 8.86
C MET A 102 -17.99 -11.81 9.20
N GLN A 103 -18.70 -10.88 8.60
CA GLN A 103 -20.14 -10.74 8.76
C GLN A 103 -20.81 -10.72 7.38
N LEU A 104 -21.78 -11.60 7.19
CA LEU A 104 -22.59 -11.63 5.98
C LEU A 104 -23.62 -10.50 6.03
N VAL A 105 -23.67 -9.69 4.97
CA VAL A 105 -24.59 -8.57 4.88
C VAL A 105 -25.36 -8.59 3.55
N LYS A 106 -26.62 -8.22 3.61
CA LYS A 106 -27.48 -8.02 2.44
C LYS A 106 -27.54 -6.53 2.13
N LYS A 107 -27.17 -6.17 0.91
CA LYS A 107 -27.29 -4.82 0.36
C LYS A 107 -28.49 -4.80 -0.57
N TYR A 108 -29.58 -4.20 -0.13
CA TYR A 108 -30.79 -4.08 -0.95
C TYR A 108 -30.59 -3.02 -2.03
N GLU A 109 -30.99 -3.32 -3.27
CA GLU A 109 -31.09 -2.30 -4.32
C GLU A 109 -32.36 -1.50 -4.03
N SER A 110 -32.20 -0.24 -3.60
CA SER A 110 -33.35 0.65 -3.44
C SER A 110 -34.08 0.75 -4.78
N ARG A 111 -35.41 0.53 -4.77
CA ARG A 111 -36.23 0.99 -5.89
C ARG A 111 -36.05 2.49 -6.00
N GLU A 112 -35.50 2.94 -7.12
CA GLU A 112 -35.53 4.35 -7.54
C GLU A 112 -36.99 4.81 -7.53
N THR A 113 -37.41 5.39 -6.41
CA THR A 113 -38.55 6.27 -6.40
C THR A 113 -37.92 7.64 -6.47
N GLU A 114 -38.21 8.36 -7.55
CA GLU A 114 -37.78 9.73 -7.82
C GLU A 114 -37.92 10.57 -6.54
N ALA A 115 -36.80 10.76 -5.84
CA ALA A 115 -36.70 11.65 -4.70
C ALA A 115 -35.54 12.60 -5.00
N GLU A 116 -35.89 13.87 -4.92
CA GLU A 116 -35.16 15.03 -5.39
C GLU A 116 -33.71 15.09 -4.91
N ALA A 117 -32.89 15.72 -5.76
CA ALA A 117 -31.48 15.96 -5.57
C ALA A 117 -31.12 16.44 -4.15
N GLY A 118 -30.29 15.66 -3.43
CA GLY A 118 -29.50 16.20 -2.32
C GLY A 118 -29.23 15.28 -1.13
N THR A 119 -29.97 14.19 -0.95
CA THR A 119 -29.72 13.26 0.16
C THR A 119 -29.27 11.91 -0.37
N ALA A 120 -28.03 11.53 -0.05
CA ALA A 120 -27.46 10.24 -0.39
C ALA A 120 -28.43 9.13 0.00
N ALA A 121 -28.88 8.34 -0.97
CA ALA A 121 -29.71 7.17 -0.72
C ALA A 121 -28.96 6.26 0.26
N GLU A 122 -29.43 6.21 1.51
CA GLU A 122 -28.90 5.31 2.52
C GLU A 122 -29.19 3.89 2.04
N THR A 123 -28.18 3.24 1.47
CA THR A 123 -28.32 1.83 1.11
C THR A 123 -28.44 1.07 2.42
N GLU A 124 -29.62 0.52 2.71
CA GLU A 124 -29.85 -0.26 3.91
C GLU A 124 -29.00 -1.55 3.83
N ILE A 125 -27.92 -1.59 4.62
CA ILE A 125 -27.06 -2.77 4.76
C ILE A 125 -27.52 -3.51 6.00
N GLU A 126 -28.37 -4.51 5.83
CA GLU A 126 -28.79 -5.38 6.92
C GLU A 126 -27.75 -6.50 7.12
N ALA A 127 -27.29 -6.66 8.36
CA ALA A 127 -26.46 -7.79 8.73
C ALA A 127 -27.34 -9.02 8.97
N GLU A 128 -27.05 -10.11 8.28
CA GLU A 128 -27.80 -11.37 8.45
C GLU A 128 -27.29 -12.21 9.62
N CYS A 129 -26.00 -12.12 9.91
CA CYS A 129 -25.33 -12.98 10.87
C CYS A 129 -24.50 -12.17 11.87
N GLU A 130 -24.22 -12.77 13.02
CA GLU A 130 -23.22 -12.25 13.96
C GLU A 130 -21.82 -12.36 13.35
N GLU A 131 -20.87 -11.58 13.89
CA GLU A 131 -19.47 -11.61 13.42
C GLU A 131 -18.83 -12.96 13.80
N GLU A 132 -18.58 -13.81 12.80
CA GLU A 132 -17.90 -15.09 12.98
C GLU A 132 -16.40 -14.96 12.71
N LYS A 133 -15.57 -15.58 13.57
CA LYS A 133 -14.12 -15.61 13.38
C LYS A 133 -13.74 -16.81 12.51
N ILE A 134 -13.32 -16.53 11.28
CA ILE A 134 -12.97 -17.54 10.28
C ILE A 134 -11.46 -17.60 10.11
N GLU A 135 -10.90 -18.81 10.05
CA GLU A 135 -9.49 -19.01 9.71
C GLU A 135 -9.29 -18.82 8.20
N ILE A 136 -8.58 -17.76 7.80
CA ILE A 136 -8.40 -17.41 6.38
C ILE A 136 -7.10 -17.97 5.78
N GLY A 137 -6.19 -18.46 6.63
CA GLY A 137 -4.90 -18.97 6.21
C GLY A 137 -3.87 -18.97 7.32
N THR A 138 -2.60 -19.15 6.97
CA THR A 138 -1.47 -19.14 7.90
C THR A 138 -0.44 -18.08 7.54
N LEU A 139 0.22 -17.53 8.55
CA LEU A 139 1.26 -16.51 8.44
C LEU A 139 2.57 -17.03 9.06
N PRO A 140 3.70 -17.02 8.34
CA PRO A 140 5.00 -17.27 8.94
C PRO A 140 5.30 -16.29 10.08
N ILE A 141 5.72 -16.82 11.24
CA ILE A 141 6.01 -16.00 12.41
C ILE A 141 7.52 -15.83 12.57
N MET A 142 7.95 -14.57 12.72
CA MET A 142 9.37 -14.25 12.94
C MET A 142 9.81 -14.71 14.33
N LEU A 143 10.97 -15.36 14.44
CA LEU A 143 11.50 -15.81 15.74
C LEU A 143 11.75 -14.62 16.66
N LYS A 144 11.44 -14.81 17.95
CA LYS A 144 11.48 -13.78 19.02
C LYS A 144 10.53 -12.58 18.83
N SER A 145 9.64 -12.60 17.84
CA SER A 145 8.53 -11.63 17.74
C SER A 145 7.45 -11.88 18.81
N LYS A 146 6.56 -10.90 19.06
CA LYS A 146 5.51 -10.99 20.09
C LYS A 146 4.58 -12.20 19.95
N ARG A 147 4.40 -12.72 18.72
CA ARG A 147 3.55 -13.90 18.44
C ARG A 147 4.31 -15.23 18.41
N CYS A 148 5.65 -15.20 18.53
CA CYS A 148 6.46 -16.40 18.61
C CYS A 148 6.26 -17.11 19.96
N ASN A 149 6.33 -18.45 19.95
CA ASN A 149 6.25 -19.25 21.18
C ASN A 149 7.47 -19.06 22.10
N LEU A 150 8.57 -18.49 21.59
CA LEU A 150 9.75 -18.13 22.38
C LEU A 150 9.62 -16.78 23.11
N TYR A 151 8.60 -15.99 22.79
CA TYR A 151 8.47 -14.65 23.35
C TYR A 151 8.13 -14.70 24.84
N GLY A 152 8.95 -14.05 25.65
CA GLY A 152 8.78 -13.97 27.10
C GLY A 152 9.32 -15.17 27.89
N LEU A 153 9.96 -16.13 27.23
CA LEU A 153 10.65 -17.23 27.91
C LEU A 153 11.96 -16.76 28.56
N SER A 154 12.27 -17.32 29.72
CA SER A 154 13.55 -17.16 30.40
C SER A 154 14.68 -17.89 29.69
N GLU A 155 15.93 -17.53 29.97
CA GLU A 155 17.10 -18.20 29.36
C GLU A 155 17.11 -19.71 29.61
N ARG A 156 16.63 -20.16 30.78
CA ARG A 156 16.53 -21.59 31.10
C ARG A 156 15.47 -22.28 30.26
N GLU A 157 14.29 -21.69 30.14
CA GLU A 157 13.21 -22.23 29.31
C GLU A 157 13.60 -22.28 27.83
N LEU A 158 14.38 -21.32 27.34
CA LEU A 158 14.92 -21.36 25.97
C LEU A 158 15.82 -22.59 25.76
N ILE A 159 16.75 -22.82 26.70
CA ILE A 159 17.65 -23.98 26.66
C ILE A 159 16.85 -25.29 26.74
N ASP A 160 15.86 -25.37 27.62
CA ASP A 160 15.00 -26.54 27.78
C ASP A 160 14.20 -26.85 26.49
N ASN A 161 13.88 -25.82 25.70
CA ASN A 161 13.22 -25.95 24.39
C ASN A 161 14.22 -26.12 23.21
N GLY A 162 15.51 -26.29 23.49
CA GLY A 162 16.54 -26.52 22.47
C GLY A 162 16.97 -25.28 21.68
N GLU A 163 16.75 -24.08 22.23
CA GLU A 163 17.17 -22.81 21.63
C GLU A 163 18.34 -22.18 22.39
N ASP A 164 19.16 -21.40 21.68
CA ASP A 164 20.23 -20.60 22.29
C ASP A 164 19.68 -19.26 22.81
N PRO A 165 19.84 -18.92 24.10
CA PRO A 165 19.48 -17.61 24.64
C PRO A 165 20.12 -16.44 23.88
N LEU A 166 21.32 -16.63 23.34
CA LEU A 166 22.09 -15.61 22.62
C LEU A 166 21.63 -15.37 21.19
N ASP A 167 20.74 -16.20 20.63
CA ASP A 167 20.20 -16.01 19.27
C ASP A 167 19.50 -14.63 19.18
N PRO A 168 19.87 -13.73 18.26
CA PRO A 168 19.16 -12.45 18.10
C PRO A 168 17.71 -12.60 17.60
N GLY A 169 17.35 -13.72 16.95
CA GLY A 169 16.07 -13.86 16.24
C GLY A 169 15.97 -12.95 15.01
N GLY A 170 14.75 -12.64 14.57
CA GLY A 170 14.53 -11.74 13.44
C GLY A 170 14.52 -12.40 12.05
N TYR A 171 14.33 -13.71 12.01
CA TYR A 171 14.24 -14.51 10.79
C TYR A 171 13.04 -15.48 10.87
N PHE A 172 12.77 -16.18 9.78
CA PHE A 172 11.65 -17.11 9.63
C PHE A 172 12.16 -18.53 9.37
N ILE A 173 11.42 -19.54 9.82
CA ILE A 173 11.66 -20.93 9.45
C ILE A 173 10.59 -21.37 8.47
N LEU A 174 11.01 -21.71 7.24
CA LEU A 174 10.15 -22.18 6.17
C LEU A 174 10.71 -23.52 5.68
N ASN A 175 9.91 -24.59 5.73
CA ASN A 175 10.35 -25.94 5.38
C ASN A 175 11.66 -26.35 6.09
N GLY A 176 11.77 -26.04 7.37
CA GLY A 176 12.97 -26.27 8.18
C GLY A 176 14.18 -25.36 7.87
N SER A 177 14.11 -24.56 6.80
CA SER A 177 15.19 -23.66 6.39
C SER A 177 14.98 -22.25 6.91
N GLU A 178 16.06 -21.61 7.37
CA GLU A 178 16.03 -20.26 7.93
C GLU A 178 16.13 -19.19 6.84
N HIS A 179 15.21 -18.24 6.88
CA HIS A 179 15.09 -17.17 5.89
C HIS A 179 15.08 -15.81 6.58
N VAL A 180 15.97 -14.93 6.14
CA VAL A 180 16.07 -13.53 6.59
C VAL A 180 15.50 -12.61 5.51
N ILE A 181 14.73 -11.61 5.94
CA ILE A 181 14.38 -10.48 5.07
C ILE A 181 15.43 -9.40 5.25
N ILE A 182 16.09 -9.03 4.15
CA ILE A 182 17.07 -7.95 4.13
C ILE A 182 16.33 -6.64 3.88
N THR A 183 16.61 -5.61 4.67
CA THR A 183 16.08 -4.27 4.42
C THR A 183 16.58 -3.74 3.08
N LEU A 184 15.64 -3.32 2.24
CA LEU A 184 15.93 -2.66 0.99
C LEU A 184 15.96 -1.14 1.20
N GLU A 185 16.98 -0.51 0.63
CA GLU A 185 17.02 0.95 0.53
C GLU A 185 16.25 1.38 -0.73
N ASP A 186 15.30 2.29 -0.56
CA ASP A 186 14.53 2.87 -1.66
C ASP A 186 14.42 4.38 -1.49
N LEU A 187 14.22 5.09 -2.60
CA LEU A 187 13.97 6.52 -2.59
C LEU A 187 12.65 6.81 -1.88
N ALA A 188 12.67 7.82 -1.01
CA ALA A 188 11.49 8.25 -0.27
C ALA A 188 10.33 8.56 -1.25
N PRO A 189 9.18 7.86 -1.14
CA PRO A 189 8.02 8.13 -1.97
C PRO A 189 7.39 9.47 -1.60
N ASN A 190 6.50 9.96 -2.45
CA ASN A 190 5.75 11.20 -2.26
C ASN A 190 6.66 12.43 -2.03
N ARG A 191 7.87 12.41 -2.63
CA ARG A 191 8.81 13.53 -2.63
C ARG A 191 9.21 13.91 -4.05
N ILE A 192 9.47 15.19 -4.24
CA ILE A 192 9.90 15.79 -5.50
C ILE A 192 11.42 15.72 -5.58
N PHE A 193 11.93 15.04 -6.60
CA PHE A 193 13.35 14.96 -6.92
C PHE A 193 13.63 15.72 -8.20
N VAL A 194 14.50 16.73 -8.16
CA VAL A 194 14.90 17.51 -9.33
C VAL A 194 16.33 17.15 -9.69
N ASN A 195 16.52 16.62 -10.90
CA ASN A 195 17.82 16.22 -11.44
C ASN A 195 18.04 16.84 -12.81
N PHE A 196 19.30 16.98 -13.22
CA PHE A 196 19.65 17.30 -14.61
C PHE A 196 19.90 15.99 -15.37
N GLU A 197 19.15 15.75 -16.45
CA GLU A 197 19.41 14.66 -17.39
C GLU A 197 20.05 15.24 -18.65
N GLU A 198 21.19 14.70 -19.06
CA GLU A 198 21.85 15.09 -20.31
C GLU A 198 21.46 14.10 -21.41
N LYS A 199 20.74 14.58 -22.44
CA LYS A 199 20.40 13.79 -23.63
C LYS A 199 20.89 14.55 -24.86
N TYR A 200 21.67 13.87 -25.70
CA TYR A 200 22.23 14.46 -26.94
C TYR A 200 23.02 15.76 -26.70
N GLY A 201 23.77 15.85 -25.59
CA GLY A 201 24.57 17.03 -25.23
C GLY A 201 23.77 18.23 -24.70
N ILE A 202 22.46 18.08 -24.48
CA ILE A 202 21.60 19.10 -23.90
C ILE A 202 21.25 18.68 -22.47
N LYS A 203 21.60 19.53 -21.50
CA LYS A 203 21.23 19.37 -20.08
C LYS A 203 19.82 19.88 -19.87
N ASN A 204 18.89 18.98 -19.60
CA ASN A 204 17.51 19.30 -19.28
C ASN A 204 17.24 19.08 -17.80
N ALA A 205 16.55 20.02 -17.16
CA ALA A 205 16.03 19.81 -15.81
C ALA A 205 14.81 18.88 -15.88
N VAL A 206 14.84 17.81 -15.09
CA VAL A 206 13.78 16.81 -14.99
C VAL A 206 13.42 16.63 -13.53
N SER A 207 12.13 16.80 -13.22
CA SER A 207 11.55 16.48 -11.94
C SER A 207 10.88 15.11 -11.97
N LYS A 208 11.10 14.30 -10.94
CA LYS A 208 10.47 12.98 -10.77
C LYS A 208 9.84 12.89 -9.39
N VAL A 209 8.61 12.39 -9.37
CA VAL A 209 7.87 12.08 -8.15
C VAL A 209 7.43 10.62 -8.22
N PHE A 210 7.77 9.83 -7.20
CA PHE A 210 7.23 8.48 -7.04
C PHE A 210 6.05 8.55 -6.09
N SER A 211 4.84 8.64 -6.63
CA SER A 211 3.62 8.68 -5.84
C SER A 211 3.27 7.28 -5.35
N LEU A 212 3.17 7.09 -4.05
CA LEU A 212 2.77 5.83 -3.41
C LEU A 212 1.45 6.03 -2.67
N LYS A 213 0.42 5.30 -3.11
CA LYS A 213 -0.88 5.23 -2.43
C LYS A 213 -1.41 3.79 -2.52
N GLN A 214 -1.79 3.21 -1.38
CA GLN A 214 -2.42 1.87 -1.31
C GLN A 214 -1.63 0.79 -2.09
N GLY A 215 -0.31 0.77 -1.95
CA GLY A 215 0.58 -0.19 -2.63
C GLY A 215 0.88 0.13 -4.11
N PHE A 216 0.12 1.02 -4.75
CA PHE A 216 0.41 1.46 -6.10
C PHE A 216 1.47 2.54 -6.12
N ARG A 217 2.59 2.25 -6.79
CA ARG A 217 3.67 3.20 -7.04
C ARG A 217 3.59 3.68 -8.49
N VAL A 218 3.33 4.97 -8.68
CA VAL A 218 3.25 5.59 -10.01
C VAL A 218 4.32 6.67 -10.13
N PRO A 219 5.27 6.54 -11.07
CA PRO A 219 6.22 7.60 -11.37
C PRO A 219 5.56 8.69 -12.21
N THR A 220 5.59 9.93 -11.73
CA THR A 220 5.22 11.11 -12.51
C THR A 220 6.49 11.90 -12.81
N ARG A 221 6.71 12.21 -14.08
CA ARG A 221 7.87 12.96 -14.57
C ARG A 221 7.41 14.29 -15.14
N VAL A 222 8.13 15.36 -14.82
CA VAL A 222 7.94 16.68 -15.41
C VAL A 222 9.27 17.11 -16.01
N GLU A 223 9.27 17.49 -17.28
CA GLU A 223 10.47 17.90 -18.00
C GLU A 223 10.24 19.19 -18.76
N ILE A 224 11.30 19.99 -18.87
CA ILE A 224 11.29 21.20 -19.70
C ILE A 224 11.72 20.77 -21.11
N SER A 225 10.84 20.99 -22.07
CA SER A 225 11.08 20.74 -23.49
C SER A 225 12.13 21.72 -24.03
N LYS A 226 12.68 21.44 -25.22
CA LYS A 226 13.66 22.33 -25.87
C LYS A 226 13.10 23.74 -26.15
N LYS A 227 11.77 23.86 -26.21
CA LYS A 227 11.04 25.10 -26.45
C LYS A 227 10.72 25.88 -25.15
N GLY A 228 11.13 25.40 -23.97
CA GLY A 228 10.76 26.03 -22.68
C GLY A 228 9.43 25.52 -22.10
N MET A 229 8.63 24.80 -22.87
CA MET A 229 7.36 24.23 -22.38
C MET A 229 7.56 23.13 -21.33
N LEU A 230 6.73 23.16 -20.29
CA LEU A 230 6.64 22.11 -19.28
C LEU A 230 5.77 20.95 -19.78
N GLU A 231 6.37 19.77 -19.85
CA GLU A 231 5.72 18.54 -20.28
C GLU A 231 5.65 17.55 -19.10
N VAL A 232 4.46 16.99 -18.86
CA VAL A 232 4.17 16.00 -17.82
C VAL A 232 3.99 14.62 -18.46
N SER A 233 4.55 13.59 -17.84
CA SER A 233 4.42 12.20 -18.26
C SER A 233 4.17 11.29 -17.07
N PHE A 234 3.18 10.41 -17.20
CA PHE A 234 2.87 9.35 -16.23
C PHE A 234 2.35 8.11 -16.98
N PRO A 235 2.54 6.89 -16.46
CA PRO A 235 2.31 5.63 -17.20
C PRO A 235 0.95 5.47 -17.87
N ALA A 236 -0.12 6.01 -17.29
CA ALA A 236 -1.46 5.92 -17.87
C ALA A 236 -1.56 6.64 -19.23
N VAL A 237 -0.71 7.63 -19.49
CA VAL A 237 -0.66 8.38 -20.75
C VAL A 237 0.67 8.15 -21.44
N GLY A 238 0.65 7.35 -22.50
CA GLY A 238 1.84 6.97 -23.26
C GLY A 238 2.52 8.12 -24.01
N ARG A 239 1.89 9.31 -24.05
CA ARG A 239 2.44 10.53 -24.62
C ARG A 239 2.58 11.61 -23.55
N LYS A 240 3.51 12.53 -23.76
CA LYS A 240 3.65 13.69 -22.89
C LYS A 240 2.45 14.63 -23.03
N ILE A 241 2.10 15.25 -21.92
CA ILE A 241 0.99 16.18 -21.79
C ILE A 241 1.56 17.55 -21.45
N GLU A 242 1.01 18.60 -22.04
CA GLU A 242 1.38 19.98 -21.67
C GLU A 242 0.91 20.28 -20.25
N PHE A 243 1.74 20.97 -19.48
CA PHE A 243 1.39 21.37 -18.11
C PHE A 243 0.07 22.15 -18.04
N VAL A 244 -0.17 23.09 -18.96
CA VAL A 244 -1.41 23.89 -19.02
C VAL A 244 -2.65 23.01 -19.25
N MET A 245 -2.57 22.03 -20.15
CA MET A 245 -3.64 21.06 -20.38
C MET A 245 -4.01 20.33 -19.09
N LEU A 246 -3.01 19.90 -18.31
CA LEU A 246 -3.25 19.19 -17.05
C LEU A 246 -3.86 20.11 -15.99
N MET A 247 -3.37 21.35 -15.85
CA MET A 247 -3.89 22.30 -14.86
C MET A 247 -5.34 22.69 -15.14
N ARG A 248 -5.70 22.93 -16.41
CA ARG A 248 -7.08 23.18 -16.80
C ARG A 248 -7.98 21.97 -16.57
N ALA A 249 -7.52 20.77 -16.88
CA ALA A 249 -8.28 19.54 -16.61
C ALA A 249 -8.52 19.31 -15.11
N LEU A 250 -7.57 19.72 -14.25
CA LEU A 250 -7.73 19.69 -12.79
C LEU A 250 -8.72 20.74 -12.25
N GLY A 251 -9.14 21.71 -13.08
CA GLY A 251 -10.17 22.68 -12.75
C GLY A 251 -9.69 24.11 -12.53
N LEU A 252 -8.44 24.45 -12.87
CA LEU A 252 -7.95 25.83 -12.87
C LEU A 252 -8.25 26.45 -14.23
N GLU A 253 -9.29 27.29 -14.30
CA GLU A 253 -9.80 27.85 -15.55
C GLU A 253 -9.18 29.21 -15.87
N SER A 254 -8.84 30.00 -14.84
CA SER A 254 -8.22 31.31 -15.05
C SER A 254 -6.69 31.19 -15.15
N ASP A 255 -6.10 31.90 -16.10
CA ASP A 255 -4.64 31.99 -16.26
C ASP A 255 -3.96 32.54 -14.99
N GLU A 256 -4.61 33.50 -14.31
CA GLU A 256 -4.13 34.05 -13.05
C GLU A 256 -4.16 33.02 -11.92
N GLU A 257 -5.12 32.10 -11.90
CA GLU A 257 -5.17 31.00 -10.93
C GLU A 257 -4.02 30.01 -11.16
N ILE A 258 -3.73 29.66 -12.42
CA ILE A 258 -2.62 28.78 -12.77
C ILE A 258 -1.28 29.43 -12.35
N LEU A 259 -1.09 30.72 -12.65
CA LEU A 259 0.14 31.44 -12.30
C LEU A 259 0.35 31.52 -10.78
N ARG A 260 -0.71 31.84 -10.03
CA ARG A 260 -0.67 31.86 -8.55
C ARG A 260 -0.42 30.48 -7.94
N ALA A 261 -0.96 29.42 -8.55
CA ALA A 261 -0.75 28.06 -8.08
C ALA A 261 0.69 27.57 -8.23
N VAL A 262 1.43 28.06 -9.24
CA VAL A 262 2.82 27.66 -9.47
C VAL A 262 3.79 28.37 -8.53
N SER A 263 3.75 29.70 -8.47
CA SER A 263 4.66 30.48 -7.63
C SER A 263 4.19 31.92 -7.47
N ASP A 264 4.61 32.57 -6.39
CA ASP A 264 4.47 34.02 -6.18
C ASP A 264 5.62 34.84 -6.76
N ASP A 265 6.71 34.19 -7.19
CA ASP A 265 7.87 34.89 -7.76
C ASP A 265 7.53 35.50 -9.14
N PRO A 266 7.73 36.81 -9.34
CA PRO A 266 7.48 37.48 -10.62
C PRO A 266 8.25 36.90 -11.80
N GLN A 267 9.48 36.39 -11.60
CA GLN A 267 10.30 35.82 -12.66
C GLN A 267 9.74 34.48 -13.13
N ILE A 268 9.30 33.63 -12.19
CA ILE A 268 8.70 32.32 -12.49
C ILE A 268 7.34 32.52 -13.16
N ARG A 269 6.53 33.47 -12.68
CA ARG A 269 5.24 33.79 -13.31
C ARG A 269 5.40 34.26 -14.74
N LYS A 270 6.40 35.10 -15.01
CA LYS A 270 6.71 35.55 -16.38
C LYS A 270 7.06 34.37 -17.29
N TYR A 271 7.92 33.47 -16.83
CA TYR A 271 8.28 32.25 -17.59
C TYR A 271 7.06 31.38 -17.92
N ILE A 272 6.18 31.13 -16.95
CA ILE A 272 4.97 30.32 -17.18
C ILE A 272 3.98 31.03 -18.10
N ARG A 273 3.87 32.36 -18.02
CA ARG A 273 3.01 33.14 -18.90
C ARG A 273 3.49 33.06 -20.35
N ASP A 274 4.74 33.45 -20.58
CA ASP A 274 5.31 33.60 -21.92
C ASP A 274 5.52 32.24 -22.61
N ASP A 275 6.12 31.25 -21.92
CA ASP A 275 6.56 29.99 -22.55
C ASP A 275 5.53 28.84 -22.46
N ASN A 276 4.44 29.00 -21.69
CA ASN A 276 3.46 27.91 -21.50
C ASN A 276 2.02 28.33 -21.78
N LEU A 277 1.55 29.46 -21.23
CA LEU A 277 0.17 29.89 -21.40
C LEU A 277 -0.10 30.44 -22.81
N GLU A 278 0.80 31.27 -23.34
CA GLU A 278 0.64 31.84 -24.69
C GLU A 278 0.80 30.81 -25.81
N GLU A 279 1.64 29.79 -25.63
CA GLU A 279 1.81 28.69 -26.61
C GLU A 279 0.70 27.63 -26.52
N SER A 280 -0.13 27.62 -25.45
CA SER A 280 -1.16 26.59 -25.30
C SER A 280 -2.42 26.91 -26.10
N GLU A 281 -2.81 25.98 -26.97
CA GLU A 281 -4.05 26.08 -27.77
C GLU A 281 -5.33 25.77 -26.97
N ILE A 282 -5.24 25.56 -25.66
CA ILE A 282 -6.34 25.05 -24.83
C ILE A 282 -6.74 26.13 -23.85
N HIS A 283 -7.99 26.57 -23.95
CA HIS A 283 -8.53 27.64 -23.10
C HIS A 283 -9.64 27.17 -22.16
N THR A 284 -10.33 26.07 -22.49
CA THR A 284 -11.46 25.58 -21.70
C THR A 284 -11.16 24.25 -21.01
N LYS A 285 -11.84 24.00 -19.88
CA LYS A 285 -11.74 22.75 -19.13
C LYS A 285 -12.26 21.56 -19.91
N GLU A 286 -13.38 21.72 -20.59
CA GLU A 286 -14.01 20.65 -21.40
C GLU A 286 -13.09 20.19 -22.53
N GLU A 287 -12.46 21.15 -23.23
CA GLU A 287 -11.50 20.85 -24.29
C GLU A 287 -10.25 20.14 -23.75
N ALA A 288 -9.76 20.55 -22.57
CA ALA A 288 -8.62 19.90 -21.91
C ALA A 288 -8.93 18.43 -21.58
N ILE A 289 -10.15 18.16 -21.06
CA ILE A 289 -10.60 16.82 -20.71
C ILE A 289 -10.78 15.95 -21.97
N ASP A 290 -11.39 16.48 -23.03
CA ASP A 290 -11.56 15.73 -24.29
C ASP A 290 -10.19 15.40 -24.94
N LYS A 291 -9.29 16.38 -25.04
CA LYS A 291 -7.93 16.15 -25.57
C LYS A 291 -7.15 15.15 -24.71
N LEU A 292 -7.25 15.22 -23.38
CA LEU A 292 -6.65 14.25 -22.47
C LEU A 292 -7.26 12.86 -22.64
N GLY A 293 -8.58 12.76 -22.75
CA GLY A 293 -9.32 11.53 -22.97
C GLY A 293 -8.92 10.82 -24.26
N ARG A 294 -8.79 11.55 -25.37
CA ARG A 294 -8.27 11.02 -26.64
C ARG A 294 -6.85 10.48 -26.50
N LYS A 295 -5.97 11.18 -25.77
CA LYS A 295 -4.60 10.73 -25.50
C LYS A 295 -4.57 9.43 -24.67
N VAL A 296 -5.44 9.31 -23.67
CA VAL A 296 -5.59 8.09 -22.85
C VAL A 296 -6.17 6.93 -23.66
N ALA A 297 -7.26 7.14 -24.41
CA ALA A 297 -7.93 6.11 -25.20
C ALA A 297 -7.03 5.53 -26.29
N SER A 298 -6.19 6.36 -26.91
CA SER A 298 -5.18 5.90 -27.89
C SER A 298 -4.13 4.97 -27.29
N ASN A 299 -3.92 5.03 -25.97
CA ASN A 299 -2.99 4.20 -25.22
C ASN A 299 -3.65 2.91 -24.70
N ALA A 300 -4.94 2.95 -24.35
CA ALA A 300 -5.73 1.78 -23.95
C ALA A 300 -5.83 0.72 -25.08
N GLY A 301 -5.79 1.14 -26.35
CA GLY A 301 -5.72 0.24 -27.51
C GLY A 301 -4.37 -0.48 -27.69
N LYS A 302 -3.35 -0.14 -26.89
CA LYS A 302 -2.00 -0.76 -26.91
C LYS A 302 -1.64 -1.42 -25.57
N GLY A 303 -2.64 -1.90 -24.84
CA GLY A 303 -2.42 -2.76 -23.68
C GLY A 303 -1.60 -3.99 -24.07
N VAL A 304 -0.36 -4.03 -23.58
CA VAL A 304 0.52 -5.20 -23.61
C VAL A 304 -0.27 -6.43 -23.12
N PRO A 305 -0.28 -7.57 -23.85
CA PRO A 305 -0.85 -8.79 -23.30
C PRO A 305 0.03 -9.18 -22.10
N GLY A 306 -0.53 -9.02 -20.89
CA GLY A 306 0.09 -9.52 -19.68
C GLY A 306 0.27 -11.01 -19.83
N LYS A 307 1.53 -11.44 -20.00
CA LYS A 307 1.90 -12.83 -19.72
C LYS A 307 1.74 -13.03 -18.23
N ALA A 308 0.63 -13.66 -17.85
CA ALA A 308 0.57 -14.40 -16.61
C ALA A 308 1.57 -15.57 -16.73
N HIS A 309 2.60 -15.53 -15.90
CA HIS A 309 3.36 -16.70 -15.48
C HIS A 309 3.28 -16.76 -13.96
#